data_AF-W2THP9-F1
#
_entry.id   AF-W2THP9-F1
#
_cell.length_a   1.000
_cell.length_b   1.000
_cell.length_c   1.000
_cell.angle_alpha   90.00
_cell.angle_beta   90.00
_cell.angle_gamma   90.00
#
_symmetry.space_group_name_H-M   'P 1'
#
loop_
_entity.id
_entity.type
_entity.pdbx_description
1 polymer ?
#
loop_
_entity_poly.entity_id
_entity_poly.type
_entity_poly.pdbx_seq_one_letter_code
_entity_poly.pdbx_strand_id
1 'polypeptide(L)'
;MAKNFDYFEQLTTRIGRLRMRRCGPTPALTIFVAYAPTSSHEEEVEAFYMDLEKFYREDHAFYKVIIGDFNAKVGPTRTPEGLHIETHGLQRNEQGERLSEFIMTTKTIRGNSQFRKPSSLRWTWGHPVEGSAVK
;
A
#
# COMPACT_ATOMS: atom_id res chain seq x y z
N MET A 1 11.67 14.48 -26.82
CA MET A 1 10.81 13.78 -25.83
C MET A 1 11.19 14.28 -24.44
N ALA A 2 10.27 14.90 -23.70
CA ALA A 2 10.53 15.31 -22.32
C ALA A 2 10.44 14.08 -21.40
N LYS A 3 11.55 13.70 -20.77
CA LYS A 3 11.54 12.70 -19.70
C LYS A 3 10.88 13.34 -18.47
N ASN A 4 9.66 12.89 -18.14
CA ASN A 4 8.93 13.29 -16.93
C ASN A 4 9.38 12.51 -15.66
N PHE A 5 10.59 11.98 -15.71
CA PHE A 5 11.21 11.16 -14.69
C PHE A 5 12.33 11.96 -14.04
N ASP A 6 12.33 12.06 -12.71
CA ASP A 6 13.42 12.66 -11.96
C ASP A 6 14.46 11.62 -11.61
N TYR A 7 14.08 10.67 -10.76
CA TYR A 7 14.95 9.61 -10.31
C TYR A 7 14.15 8.43 -9.77
N PHE A 8 14.83 7.30 -9.68
CA PHE A 8 14.43 6.16 -8.89
C PHE A 8 15.55 5.88 -7.90
N GLU A 9 15.19 5.61 -6.65
CA GLU A 9 16.15 5.16 -5.65
C GLU A 9 15.56 4.00 -4.84
N GLN A 10 16.45 3.10 -4.43
CA GLN A 10 16.11 2.02 -3.52
C GLN A 10 16.40 2.50 -2.10
N LEU A 11 15.36 2.60 -1.27
CA LEU A 11 15.45 3.09 0.10
C LEU A 11 15.80 1.96 1.07
N THR A 12 15.20 0.78 0.85
CA THR A 12 15.54 -0.47 1.52
C THR A 12 15.48 -1.63 0.52
N THR A 13 15.77 -2.85 0.97
CA THR A 13 15.57 -4.06 0.15
C THR A 13 14.12 -4.27 -0.28
N ARG A 14 13.15 -3.68 0.43
CA ARG A 14 11.69 -3.85 0.22
C ARG A 14 10.96 -2.57 -0.19
N ILE A 15 11.62 -1.42 -0.21
CA ILE A 15 11.02 -0.12 -0.51
C ILE A 15 11.85 0.63 -1.55
N GLY A 16 11.20 0.96 -2.66
CA GLY A 16 11.73 1.86 -3.69
C GLY A 16 10.93 3.16 -3.78
N ARG A 17 11.58 4.24 -4.19
CA ARG A 17 10.95 5.54 -4.44
C ARG A 17 11.20 5.98 -5.87
N LEU A 18 10.12 6.26 -6.59
CA LEU A 18 10.12 6.82 -7.93
C LEU A 18 9.57 8.25 -7.86
N ARG A 19 10.40 9.23 -8.23
CA ARG A 19 9.99 10.63 -8.33
C ARG A 19 9.76 11.02 -9.79
N MET A 20 8.62 11.64 -10.03
CA MET A 20 8.20 12.12 -11.33
C MET A 20 7.87 13.61 -11.26
N ARG A 21 8.36 14.37 -12.23
CA ARG A 21 7.96 15.76 -12.48
C ARG A 21 7.34 15.86 -13.86
N ARG A 22 6.32 16.70 -14.01
CA ARG A 22 5.90 17.17 -15.33
C ARG A 22 6.64 18.46 -15.67
N CYS A 23 6.87 18.71 -16.95
CA CYS A 23 7.32 20.02 -17.41
C CYS A 23 6.26 21.09 -17.09
N GLY A 24 6.67 22.18 -16.44
CA GLY A 24 5.79 23.29 -16.07
C GLY A 24 5.48 23.36 -14.57
N PRO A 25 4.47 24.15 -14.16
CA PRO A 25 4.15 24.41 -12.74
C PRO A 25 3.40 23.26 -12.05
N THR A 26 3.35 22.07 -12.66
CA THR A 26 2.62 20.94 -12.08
C THR A 26 3.38 20.37 -10.88
N PRO A 27 2.72 20.14 -9.73
CA PRO A 27 3.37 19.56 -8.57
C PRO A 27 3.97 18.17 -8.85
N ALA A 28 5.05 17.84 -8.15
CA ALA A 28 5.70 16.53 -8.26
C ALA A 28 4.82 15.40 -7.74
N LEU A 29 4.98 14.22 -8.34
CA LEU A 29 4.40 12.95 -7.92
C LEU A 29 5.52 12.03 -7.43
N THR A 30 5.35 11.46 -6.24
CA THR A 30 6.19 10.38 -5.73
C THR A 30 5.38 9.09 -5.67
N ILE A 31 5.94 8.01 -6.23
CA ILE A 31 5.42 6.66 -6.12
C ILE A 31 6.37 5.84 -5.26
N PHE A 32 5.87 5.36 -4.13
CA PHE A 32 6.55 4.35 -3.32
C PHE A 32 6.14 2.97 -3.80
N VAL A 33 7.13 2.13 -4.10
CA VAL A 33 6.93 0.72 -4.44
C VAL A 33 7.37 -0.10 -3.23
N ALA A 34 6.46 -0.87 -2.64
CA ALA A 34 6.69 -1.58 -1.39
C ALA A 34 6.41 -3.08 -1.54
N TYR A 35 7.25 -3.92 -0.93
CA TYR A 35 7.04 -5.36 -0.84
C TYR A 35 7.11 -5.82 0.62
N ALA A 36 5.95 -5.91 1.27
CA ALA A 36 5.89 -6.23 2.69
C ALA A 36 6.43 -7.64 2.98
N PRO A 37 7.03 -7.87 4.15
CA PRO A 37 7.42 -9.21 4.58
C PRO A 37 6.25 -10.19 4.60
N THR A 38 6.51 -11.44 4.21
CA THR A 38 5.62 -12.60 4.46
C THR A 38 5.94 -13.26 5.81
N SER A 39 6.90 -12.70 6.54
CA SER A 39 7.45 -13.19 7.79
C SER A 39 6.42 -13.16 8.91
N SER A 40 6.50 -14.15 9.81
CA SER A 40 5.82 -14.11 11.11
C SER A 40 6.67 -13.43 12.19
N HIS A 41 7.88 -12.98 11.87
CA HIS A 41 8.72 -12.23 12.81
C HIS A 41 8.24 -10.79 12.89
N GLU A 42 7.68 -10.42 14.04
CA GLU A 42 7.08 -9.10 14.27
C GLU A 42 8.08 -7.96 14.04
N GLU A 43 9.34 -8.13 14.46
CA GLU A 43 10.40 -7.12 14.28
C GLU A 43 10.62 -6.72 12.82
N GLU A 44 10.59 -7.67 11.88
CA GLU A 44 10.79 -7.39 10.45
C GLU A 44 9.58 -6.63 9.87
N VAL A 45 8.38 -7.00 10.29
CA VAL A 45 7.12 -6.38 9.86
C VAL A 45 7.03 -4.95 10.39
N GLU A 46 7.32 -4.75 11.67
CA GLU A 46 7.34 -3.42 12.31
C GLU A 46 8.38 -2.52 11.67
N ALA A 47 9.61 -3.00 11.49
CA ALA A 47 10.66 -2.23 10.83
C ALA A 47 10.24 -1.78 9.41
N PHE A 48 9.58 -2.67 8.65
CA PHE A 48 9.06 -2.33 7.32
C PHE A 48 8.03 -1.19 7.35
N TYR A 49 7.03 -1.26 8.24
CA TYR A 49 6.01 -0.22 8.32
C TYR A 49 6.55 1.10 8.88
N MET A 50 7.46 1.04 9.85
CA MET A 50 8.16 2.22 10.38
C MET A 50 8.98 2.92 9.30
N ASP A 51 9.77 2.17 8.53
CA ASP A 51 10.56 2.71 7.43
C ASP A 51 9.65 3.33 6.35
N LEU A 52 8.61 2.62 5.94
CA LEU A 52 7.67 3.12 4.94
C LEU A 52 6.97 4.40 5.39
N GLU A 53 6.53 4.47 6.65
CA GLU A 53 5.91 5.66 7.24
C GLU A 53 6.88 6.83 7.28
N LYS A 54 8.12 6.58 7.71
CA LYS A 54 9.19 7.57 7.74
C LYS A 54 9.41 8.15 6.34
N PHE A 55 9.66 7.32 5.34
CA PHE A 55 9.90 7.79 3.97
C PHE A 55 8.70 8.51 3.37
N TYR A 56 7.48 8.04 3.65
CA TYR A 56 6.26 8.69 3.19
C TYR A 56 6.09 10.09 3.79
N ARG A 57 6.44 10.28 5.07
CA ARG A 57 6.36 11.59 5.76
C ARG A 57 7.47 12.55 5.34
N GLU A 58 8.69 12.05 5.20
CA GLU A 58 9.85 12.85 4.79
C GLU A 58 9.74 13.33 3.33
N ASP A 59 9.01 12.62 2.47
CA ASP A 59 8.86 13.05 1.07
C ASP A 59 7.96 14.28 0.90
N HIS A 60 8.52 15.25 0.16
CA HIS A 60 7.92 16.57 -0.08
C HIS A 60 7.14 16.68 -1.40
N ALA A 61 6.85 15.58 -2.11
CA ALA A 61 5.93 15.63 -3.25
C ALA A 61 4.50 15.94 -2.79
N PHE A 62 3.79 16.68 -3.63
CA PHE A 62 2.39 17.04 -3.36
C PHE A 62 1.49 15.82 -3.51
N TYR A 63 1.69 15.03 -4.57
CA TYR A 63 1.00 13.77 -4.77
C TYR A 63 1.91 12.62 -4.36
N LYS A 64 1.40 11.74 -3.50
CA LYS A 64 2.10 10.55 -3.04
C LYS A 64 1.21 9.33 -3.22
N VAL A 65 1.76 8.28 -3.81
CA VAL A 65 1.07 7.02 -4.03
C VAL A 65 1.95 5.90 -3.51
N ILE A 66 1.36 4.95 -2.79
CA ILE A 66 2.05 3.73 -2.35
C ILE A 66 1.40 2.56 -3.10
N ILE A 67 2.23 1.79 -3.80
CA ILE A 67 1.81 0.60 -4.53
C ILE A 67 2.70 -0.57 -4.15
N GLY A 68 2.19 -1.77 -4.35
CA GLY A 68 2.95 -3.00 -4.21
C GLY A 68 2.17 -4.09 -3.51
N ASP A 69 2.89 -5.13 -3.12
CA ASP A 69 2.32 -6.30 -2.47
C ASP A 69 2.58 -6.20 -0.96
N PHE A 70 1.48 -6.10 -0.21
CA PHE A 70 1.50 -5.96 1.24
C PHE A 70 1.30 -7.29 1.97
N ASN A 71 1.13 -8.41 1.25
CA ASN A 71 0.80 -9.71 1.86
C ASN A 71 -0.40 -9.64 2.82
N ALA A 72 -1.31 -8.68 2.59
CA ALA A 72 -2.35 -8.29 3.53
C ALA A 72 -3.73 -8.60 2.99
N LYS A 73 -4.55 -9.29 3.78
CA LYS A 73 -5.98 -9.48 3.53
C LYS A 73 -6.72 -8.45 4.35
N VAL A 74 -7.13 -7.36 3.72
CA VAL A 74 -7.95 -6.35 4.41
C VAL A 74 -9.41 -6.66 4.14
N GLY A 75 -9.98 -7.41 5.08
CA GLY A 75 -11.40 -7.66 5.21
C GLY A 75 -12.17 -6.47 5.81
N PRO A 76 -13.48 -6.64 6.06
CA PRO A 76 -14.34 -5.65 6.72
C PRO A 76 -13.74 -5.19 8.05
N THR A 77 -13.86 -3.90 8.37
CA THR A 77 -13.38 -3.33 9.64
C THR A 77 -14.20 -3.87 10.82
N ARG A 78 -13.55 -4.13 11.96
CA ARG A 78 -14.21 -4.57 13.19
C ARG A 78 -14.85 -3.42 13.99
N THR A 79 -14.49 -2.17 13.68
CA THR A 79 -14.90 -0.96 14.38
C THR A 79 -15.61 0.03 13.45
N PRO A 80 -16.66 0.74 13.91
CA PRO A 80 -17.42 1.70 13.10
C PRO A 80 -16.67 3.01 12.80
N GLU A 81 -15.60 3.33 13.55
CA GLU A 81 -14.90 4.62 13.43
C GLU A 81 -14.03 4.76 12.17
N GLY A 82 -13.82 3.67 11.42
CA GLY A 82 -13.07 3.66 10.15
C GLY A 82 -13.95 4.00 8.96
N LEU A 83 -14.11 5.30 8.65
CA LEU A 83 -14.81 5.78 7.46
C LEU A 83 -14.28 5.09 6.18
N HIS A 84 -15.20 4.39 5.49
CA HIS A 84 -15.08 3.81 4.13
C HIS A 84 -14.30 2.50 3.96
N ILE A 85 -14.74 1.41 4.59
CA ILE A 85 -14.25 0.06 4.24
C ILE A 85 -15.43 -0.90 4.02
N GLU A 86 -15.70 -1.23 2.76
CA GLU A 86 -16.77 -2.15 2.37
C GLU A 86 -16.59 -3.58 2.94
N THR A 87 -17.74 -4.14 3.28
CA THR A 87 -18.06 -5.43 3.92
C THR A 87 -17.74 -6.68 3.08
N HIS A 88 -16.73 -6.58 2.21
CA HIS A 88 -16.66 -7.36 0.98
C HIS A 88 -15.31 -8.05 0.73
N GLY A 89 -14.39 -7.99 1.70
CA GLY A 89 -13.12 -8.73 1.67
C GLY A 89 -13.20 -10.10 2.34
N LEU A 90 -12.22 -10.97 2.05
CA LEU A 90 -11.96 -12.22 2.79
C LEU A 90 -11.64 -11.91 4.26
N GLN A 91 -11.63 -12.93 5.14
CA GLN A 91 -11.28 -12.72 6.55
C GLN A 91 -9.96 -11.96 6.69
N ARG A 92 -9.99 -10.91 7.51
CA ARG A 92 -8.84 -10.02 7.73
C ARG A 92 -7.73 -10.81 8.43
N ASN A 93 -6.52 -10.78 7.88
CA ASN A 93 -5.32 -11.34 8.55
C ASN A 93 -4.59 -10.25 9.34
N GLU A 94 -3.59 -10.64 10.13
CA GLU A 94 -2.80 -9.72 10.95
C GLU A 94 -2.16 -8.59 10.13
N GLN A 95 -1.58 -8.92 8.96
CA GLN A 95 -1.03 -7.89 8.06
C GLN A 95 -2.09 -6.97 7.47
N GLY A 96 -3.34 -7.45 7.39
CA GLY A 96 -4.49 -6.61 7.07
C GLY A 96 -4.83 -5.59 8.15
N GLU A 97 -4.61 -5.91 9.42
CA GLU A 97 -4.75 -4.95 10.53
C GLU A 97 -3.63 -3.92 10.50
N ARG A 98 -2.36 -4.36 10.39
CA ARG A 98 -1.20 -3.47 10.29
C ARG A 98 -1.28 -2.50 9.12
N LEU A 99 -1.69 -2.99 7.94
CA LEU A 99 -1.93 -2.13 6.79
C LEU A 99 -3.07 -1.13 7.04
N SER A 100 -4.10 -1.51 7.80
CA SER A 100 -5.21 -0.61 8.13
C SER A 100 -4.75 0.50 9.08
N GLU A 101 -3.98 0.17 10.10
CA GLU A 101 -3.35 1.14 11.01
C GLU A 101 -2.44 2.11 10.27
N PHE A 102 -1.56 1.60 9.40
CA PHE A 102 -0.69 2.41 8.57
C PHE A 102 -1.49 3.41 7.70
N ILE A 103 -2.58 2.96 7.06
CA ILE A 103 -3.44 3.81 6.24
C ILE A 103 -4.06 4.94 7.08
N MET A 104 -4.54 4.62 8.29
CA MET A 104 -5.10 5.60 9.22
C MET A 104 -4.04 6.62 9.67
N THR A 105 -2.86 6.15 10.07
CA THR A 105 -1.74 6.98 10.54
C THR A 105 -1.19 7.91 9.47
N THR A 106 -1.15 7.45 8.21
CA THR A 106 -0.71 8.26 7.07
C THR A 106 -1.82 9.09 6.44
N LYS A 107 -3.07 8.93 6.89
CA LYS A 107 -4.29 9.52 6.31
C LYS A 107 -4.39 9.28 4.81
N THR A 108 -3.92 8.12 4.36
CA THR A 108 -3.97 7.73 2.95
C THR A 108 -5.32 7.13 2.61
N ILE A 109 -5.63 7.09 1.32
CA ILE A 109 -6.88 6.49 0.84
C ILE A 109 -6.57 5.17 0.13
N ARG A 110 -7.36 4.15 0.49
CA ARG A 110 -7.23 2.81 -0.05
C ARG A 110 -7.80 2.70 -1.48
N GLY A 111 -6.95 2.87 -2.49
CA GLY A 111 -7.38 2.89 -3.89
C GLY A 111 -8.11 1.63 -4.37
N ASN A 112 -7.61 0.42 -4.07
CA ASN A 112 -8.20 -0.83 -4.56
C ASN A 112 -9.64 -1.09 -4.04
N SER A 113 -10.01 -0.51 -2.90
CA SER A 113 -11.35 -0.65 -2.31
C SER A 113 -12.33 0.45 -2.74
N GLN A 114 -11.89 1.50 -3.43
CA GLN A 114 -12.79 2.58 -3.85
C GLN A 114 -13.70 2.20 -5.03
N PHE A 115 -13.32 1.18 -5.80
CA PHE A 115 -14.07 0.75 -6.97
C PHE A 115 -14.81 -0.54 -6.66
N ARG A 116 -16.12 -0.56 -6.93
CA ARG A 116 -16.94 -1.77 -6.78
C ARG A 116 -16.50 -2.82 -7.79
N LYS A 117 -15.91 -3.92 -7.31
CA LYS A 117 -15.49 -5.05 -8.13
C LYS A 117 -16.41 -6.28 -7.94
N PRO A 118 -16.68 -7.06 -9.00
CA PRO A 118 -17.26 -8.39 -8.88
C PRO A 118 -16.46 -9.24 -7.89
N SER A 119 -17.10 -10.13 -7.13
CA SER A 119 -16.46 -10.95 -6.09
C SER A 119 -15.24 -11.72 -6.60
N SER A 120 -15.30 -12.23 -7.84
CA SER A 120 -14.23 -12.96 -8.51
C SER A 120 -12.98 -12.13 -8.85
N LEU A 121 -13.06 -10.79 -8.79
CA LEU A 121 -11.98 -9.86 -9.13
C LEU A 121 -11.50 -9.06 -7.92
N ARG A 122 -11.89 -9.47 -6.70
CA ARG A 122 -11.53 -8.77 -5.47
C ARG A 122 -10.16 -9.13 -4.92
N TRP A 123 -9.53 -10.19 -5.43
CA TRP A 123 -8.18 -10.60 -5.05
C TRP A 123 -7.17 -10.27 -6.14
N THR A 124 -5.94 -9.97 -5.73
CA THR A 124 -4.81 -9.69 -6.62
C THR A 124 -3.88 -10.90 -6.74
N TRP A 125 -4.00 -11.87 -5.83
CA TRP A 125 -3.23 -13.11 -5.83
C TRP A 125 -4.06 -14.30 -5.32
N GLY A 126 -3.85 -15.48 -5.90
CA GLY A 126 -4.47 -16.74 -5.48
C GLY A 126 -3.41 -17.83 -5.37
N HIS A 127 -3.44 -18.60 -4.29
CA HIS A 127 -2.47 -19.66 -4.05
C HIS A 127 -2.60 -20.77 -5.12
N PRO A 128 -1.50 -21.24 -5.71
CA PRO A 128 -1.54 -22.13 -6.89
C PRO A 128 -2.11 -23.52 -6.59
N VAL A 129 -2.22 -23.92 -5.32
CA VAL A 129 -2.62 -25.29 -4.92
C VAL A 129 -3.90 -25.33 -4.06
N GLU A 130 -4.33 -24.21 -3.47
CA GLU A 130 -5.53 -24.14 -2.63
C GLU A 130 -6.15 -22.74 -2.69
N GLY A 131 -7.48 -22.63 -2.61
CA GLY A 131 -8.27 -21.40 -2.83
C GLY A 131 -8.10 -20.27 -1.80
N SER A 132 -6.93 -20.11 -1.21
CA SER A 132 -6.59 -18.95 -0.39
C SER A 132 -6.17 -17.78 -1.29
N ALA A 133 -6.98 -16.73 -1.30
CA ALA A 133 -6.75 -15.53 -2.08
C ALA A 133 -6.32 -14.37 -1.18
N VAL A 134 -5.41 -13.51 -1.66
CA VAL A 134 -4.90 -12.30 -1.00
C VAL A 134 -5.36 -11.08 -1.80
N LYS A 135 -5.77 -10.02 -1.10
CA LYS A 135 -6.38 -8.82 -1.71
C LYS A 135 -5.36 -7.72 -1.94
#